data_AF-A0A7I9XUF8-F1
#
_entry.id   AF-A0A7I9XUF8-F1
#
_cell.length_a   1.000
_cell.length_b   1.000
_cell.length_c   1.000
_cell.angle_alpha   90.00
_cell.angle_beta   90.00
_cell.angle_gamma   90.00
#
_symmetry.space_group_name_H-M   'P 1'
#
loop_
_entity.id
_entity.type
_entity.pdbx_description
1 polymer ?
#
loop_
_entity_poly.entity_id
_entity_poly.type
_entity_poly.pdbx_seq_one_letter_code
_entity_poly.pdbx_strand_id
1 'polypeptide(L)' 'MGGDEGVAGRLGMSAKTLRKWVCQAEVDTGEVAGVSSQEKQHLHELRRKNRELELLSKY' A
#
# COMPACT_ATOMS: atom_id res chain seq x y z
N MET A 1 -13.86 12.57 17.48
CA MET A 1 -13.90 12.41 16.02
C MET A 1 -13.83 13.81 15.41
N GLY A 2 -12.74 14.22 14.76
CA GLY A 2 -12.69 15.55 14.13
C GLY A 2 -11.30 16.16 13.82
N GLY A 3 -10.19 15.58 14.29
CA GLY A 3 -8.85 16.12 13.96
C GLY A 3 -8.48 15.94 12.48
N ASP A 4 -8.88 14.81 11.92
CA ASP A 4 -8.51 14.35 10.58
C ASP A 4 -9.23 15.15 9.48
N GLU A 5 -10.39 15.76 9.76
CA GLU A 5 -11.12 16.61 8.81
C GLU A 5 -10.42 17.95 8.56
N GLY A 6 -9.83 18.54 9.60
CA GLY A 6 -9.05 19.78 9.47
C GLY A 6 -7.75 19.57 8.69
N VAL A 7 -7.04 18.48 8.95
CA VAL A 7 -5.80 18.14 8.23
C VAL A 7 -6.11 17.73 6.78
N ALA A 8 -7.13 16.90 6.57
CA ALA A 8 -7.51 16.47 5.23
C ALA A 8 -8.03 17.63 4.38
N GLY A 9 -8.84 18.53 4.96
CA GLY A 9 -9.32 19.73 4.29
C GLY A 9 -8.20 20.67 3.85
N ARG A 10 -7.17 20.86 4.69
CA ARG A 10 -5.97 21.64 4.34
C ARG A 10 -5.15 21.01 3.21
N LEU A 11 -5.16 19.69 3.10
CA LEU A 11 -4.48 18.94 2.04
C LEU A 11 -5.37 18.70 0.80
N GLY A 12 -6.59 19.24 0.78
CA GLY A 12 -7.53 19.07 -0.33
C GLY A 12 -8.03 17.64 -0.53
N MET A 13 -7.99 16.81 0.52
CA MET A 13 -8.42 15.40 0.47
C MET A 13 -9.54 15.13 1.45
N SER A 14 -10.23 14.00 1.27
CA SER A 14 -11.22 13.54 2.26
C SER A 14 -10.54 12.97 3.50
N ALA A 15 -11.15 13.15 4.68
CA ALA A 15 -10.67 12.54 5.93
C ALA A 15 -10.55 11.01 5.82
N LYS A 16 -11.41 10.38 5.01
CA LYS A 16 -11.35 8.94 4.72
C LYS A 16 -10.05 8.55 3.98
N THR A 17 -9.58 9.37 3.06
CA THR A 17 -8.31 9.15 2.34
C THR A 17 -7.15 9.26 3.30
N LEU A 18 -7.14 10.31 4.13
CA LEU A 18 -6.09 10.52 5.13
C LEU A 18 -5.99 9.36 6.11
N ARG A 19 -7.12 8.88 6.66
CA ARG A 19 -7.15 7.72 7.57
C ARG A 19 -6.56 6.47 6.93
N LYS A 20 -6.87 6.20 5.66
CA LYS A 20 -6.29 5.05 4.95
C LYS A 20 -4.78 5.16 4.83
N TRP A 21 -4.25 6.35 4.57
CA TRP A 21 -2.81 6.57 4.49
C TRP A 21 -2.13 6.43 5.84
N VAL A 22 -2.76 6.93 6.91
CA VAL A 22 -2.27 6.75 8.28
C VAL A 22 -2.22 5.26 8.62
N CYS A 23 -3.30 4.50 8.41
CA CYS A 23 -3.29 3.06 8.68
C CYS A 23 -2.26 2.30 7.82
N GLN A 24 -2.06 2.70 6.56
CA GLN A 24 -1.02 2.06 5.73
C GLN A 24 0.39 2.41 6.24
N ALA A 25 0.60 3.63 6.74
CA ALA A 25 1.86 4.04 7.34
C ALA A 25 2.15 3.24 8.64
N GLU A 26 1.15 3.03 9.49
CA GLU A 26 1.25 2.18 10.69
C GLU A 26 1.61 0.72 10.34
N VAL A 27 1.09 0.21 9.21
CA VAL A 27 1.48 -1.11 8.69
C VAL A 27 2.91 -1.09 8.14
N ASP A 28 3.29 -0.03 7.45
CA ASP A 28 4.62 0.11 6.85
C ASP A 28 5.72 0.31 7.93
N THR A 29 5.38 0.90 9.08
CA THR A 29 6.27 1.02 10.26
C THR A 29 6.28 -0.22 11.14
N GLY A 30 5.40 -1.18 10.90
CA GLY A 30 5.26 -2.41 11.69
C GLY A 30 4.53 -2.23 13.02
N GLU A 31 3.85 -1.10 13.22
CA GLU A 31 3.02 -0.84 14.41
C GLU A 31 1.71 -1.65 14.35
N VAL A 32 1.22 -1.93 13.14
CA VAL A 32 0.02 -2.72 12.89
C VAL A 32 0.35 -3.89 11.96
N ALA A 33 -0.21 -5.07 12.26
CA ALA A 33 -0.08 -6.23 11.38
C ALA A 33 -0.80 -5.96 10.04
N GLY A 34 -0.08 -6.13 8.94
CA GLY A 34 -0.61 -5.96 7.59
C GLY A 34 0.45 -6.17 6.53
N VAL A 35 0.04 -6.13 5.26
CA VAL A 35 0.99 -6.20 4.14
C VAL A 35 1.53 -4.81 3.86
N SER A 36 2.84 -4.65 4.04
CA SER A 36 3.50 -3.37 3.79
C SER A 36 3.48 -3.03 2.30
N SER A 37 3.63 -1.75 2.00
CA SER A 37 3.75 -1.26 0.62
C SER A 37 4.94 -1.90 -0.10
N GLN A 38 6.04 -2.14 0.62
CA GLN A 38 7.24 -2.80 0.10
C GLN A 38 6.98 -4.28 -0.22
N GLU A 39 6.28 -5.00 0.65
CA GLU A 39 5.91 -6.40 0.40
C GLU A 39 4.98 -6.53 -0.81
N LYS A 40 4.03 -5.61 -0.99
CA LYS A 40 3.15 -5.57 -2.18
C LYS A 40 3.97 -5.40 -3.46
N GLN A 41 4.95 -4.50 -3.45
CA GLN A 41 5.85 -4.28 -4.60
C GLN A 41 6.66 -5.54 -4.90
N HIS A 42 7.25 -6.17 -3.88
CA HIS A 42 8.01 -7.40 -4.05
C HIS A 42 7.14 -8.53 -4.62
N LEU A 43 5.92 -8.69 -4.13
CA LEU A 43 4.97 -9.67 -4.66
C LEU A 43 4.62 -9.39 -6.13
N HIS A 44 4.47 -8.13 -6.53
CA HIS A 44 4.22 -7.77 -7.93
C HIS A 44 5.41 -8.10 -8.83
N GLU A 45 6.62 -7.79 -8.41
CA GLU A 45 7.83 -8.14 -9.14
C GLU A 45 7.99 -9.65 -9.27
N LEU A 46 7.78 -10.38 -8.18
CA LEU A 46 7.88 -11.84 -8.19
C LEU A 46 6.83 -12.46 -9.10
N ARG A 47 5.58 -11.97 -9.05
CA ARG A 47 4.51 -12.39 -9.98
C ARG A 47 4.87 -12.08 -11.43
N ARG A 48 5.55 -10.95 -11.71
CA ARG A 48 6.00 -10.61 -13.06
C ARG A 48 7.05 -11.59 -13.55
N LYS A 49 8.09 -11.83 -12.74
CA LYS A 49 9.16 -12.79 -13.07
C LYS A 49 8.62 -14.21 -13.26
N ASN A 50 7.66 -14.61 -12.43
CA ASN A 50 7.05 -15.95 -12.55
C ASN A 50 6.31 -16.10 -13.88
N ARG A 51 5.49 -15.11 -14.27
CA ARG A 51 4.83 -15.11 -15.59
C ARG A 51 5.84 -15.15 -16.74
N GLU A 52 6.93 -14.41 -16.63
CA GLU A 52 7.99 -14.39 -17.65
C GLU A 52 8.68 -15.77 -17.77
N LEU A 53 8.99 -16.40 -16.64
CA LEU A 53 9.56 -17.75 -16.61
C LEU A 53 8.60 -18.79 -17.18
N GLU A 54 7.30 -18.74 -16.84
CA GLU A 54 6.29 -19.62 -17.41
C GLU A 54 6.15 -19.47 -18.92
N LEU A 55 6.25 -18.25 -19.44
CA LEU A 55 6.23 -17.98 -20.88
C LEU A 55 7.48 -18.57 -21.56
N LEU A 56 8.67 -18.33 -21.00
CA LEU A 56 9.93 -18.82 -21.57
C LEU A 56 10.05 -20.34 -21.51
N SER A 57 9.57 -20.97 -20.43
CA SER A 57 9.58 -22.43 -20.26
C SER A 57 8.66 -23.18 -21.24
N LYS A 58 7.79 -22.47 -21.95
CA LYS A 58 6.83 -23.06 -22.89
C LYS A 58 7.35 -23.08 -24.35
N TYR A 59 8.53 -22.54 -24.60
CA TYR A 59 9.26 -22.60 -25.87
C TYR A 59 10.41 -23.59 -25.78
#